data_AF-A0AAU4QDQ4-F1
#
_entry.id   AF-A0AAU4QDQ4-F1
#
_cell.length_a   1.000
_cell.length_b   1.000
_cell.length_c   1.000
_cell.angle_alpha   90.00
_cell.angle_beta   90.00
_cell.angle_gamma   90.00
#
_symmetry.space_group_name_H-M   'P 1'
#
loop_
_entity.id
_entity.type
_entity.pdbx_description
1 polymer ?
#
loop_
_entity_poly.entity_id
_entity_poly.type
_entity_poly.pdbx_seq_one_letter_code
_entity_poly.pdbx_strand_id
1 'polypeptide(L)'
;MSAVSGCASQASSPKPAAAQARTLSQKELEAARLTQGEASGYGVALGNETPADMKPVVTTTTPEICLPAMKLLRHGWADGAVGYTRFHLSDPANSVGAKSVALTSYPPGQAKQVFASVEKSLKACPSVVYKSVHSVRAKLTLGGPLEPGDESLRVNMDFSMNGIENHTVYGLVRSSDVLVWFNINETFGSTLPKQKKADFMPVLPTDLVLRQVEKVEAALEATATP
;
A
#
# COMPACT_ATOMS: atom_id res chain seq x y z
N MET A 1 -41.23 -25.42 -42.10
CA MET A 1 -41.23 -25.39 -40.62
C MET A 1 -40.07 -24.51 -40.18
N SER A 2 -40.41 -23.46 -39.44
CA SER A 2 -39.62 -22.59 -38.55
C SER A 2 -38.48 -23.34 -37.83
N ALA A 3 -37.42 -22.79 -37.23
CA ALA A 3 -36.91 -21.45 -36.89
C ALA A 3 -35.56 -21.73 -36.14
N VAL A 4 -34.46 -21.00 -36.39
CA VAL A 4 -33.93 -19.87 -35.60
C VAL A 4 -32.72 -20.22 -34.69
N SER A 5 -31.68 -19.38 -34.84
CA SER A 5 -30.66 -18.87 -33.89
C SER A 5 -29.98 -19.78 -32.86
N GLY A 6 -28.73 -19.54 -32.49
CA GLY A 6 -27.85 -18.41 -32.78
C GLY A 6 -26.60 -18.52 -31.91
N CYS A 7 -25.47 -18.08 -32.47
CA CYS A 7 -24.21 -17.90 -31.76
C CYS A 7 -24.35 -16.84 -30.66
N ALA A 8 -23.87 -17.16 -29.46
CA ALA A 8 -23.49 -16.16 -28.47
C ALA A 8 -21.99 -16.27 -28.22
N SER A 9 -21.20 -15.56 -29.03
CA SER A 9 -19.84 -15.18 -28.66
C SER A 9 -19.95 -14.17 -27.52
N GLN A 10 -19.49 -14.54 -26.33
CA GLN A 10 -19.27 -13.59 -25.24
C GLN A 10 -18.20 -12.59 -25.68
N ALA A 11 -18.66 -11.39 -26.05
CA ALA A 11 -17.80 -10.24 -26.22
C ALA A 11 -17.21 -9.88 -24.85
N SER A 12 -15.91 -10.11 -24.68
CA SER A 12 -15.14 -9.50 -23.61
C SER A 12 -15.22 -7.99 -23.77
N SER A 13 -15.81 -7.29 -22.79
CA SER A 13 -15.87 -5.83 -22.78
C SER A 13 -14.46 -5.25 -22.94
N PRO A 14 -14.25 -4.23 -23.79
CA PRO A 14 -12.97 -3.55 -23.90
C PRO A 14 -12.61 -2.89 -22.57
N LYS A 15 -11.43 -3.19 -22.03
CA LYS A 15 -10.79 -2.40 -20.97
C LYS A 15 -10.75 -0.94 -21.46
N PRO A 16 -11.25 0.06 -20.71
CA PRO A 16 -11.22 1.45 -21.14
C PRO A 16 -9.81 1.87 -21.49
N ALA A 17 -9.70 2.64 -22.58
CA ALA A 17 -8.48 3.26 -23.07
C ALA A 17 -7.72 3.96 -21.93
N ALA A 18 -6.38 3.87 -21.97
CA ALA A 18 -5.44 4.42 -20.99
C ALA A 18 -6.04 5.57 -20.16
N ALA A 19 -6.35 5.27 -18.89
CA ALA A 19 -6.88 6.24 -17.96
C ALA A 19 -6.03 7.51 -18.02
N GLN A 20 -6.66 8.64 -18.32
CA GLN A 20 -6.00 9.94 -18.24
C GLN A 20 -5.36 10.06 -16.86
N ALA A 21 -4.13 10.58 -16.82
CA ALA A 21 -3.43 10.92 -15.59
C ALA A 21 -4.33 11.85 -14.75
N ARG A 22 -4.78 11.36 -13.59
CA ARG A 22 -5.78 11.98 -12.73
C ARG A 22 -5.34 11.89 -11.28
N THR A 23 -5.46 13.02 -10.61
CA THR A 23 -5.14 13.22 -9.20
C THR A 23 -6.44 13.37 -8.40
N LEU A 24 -6.42 12.99 -7.13
CA LEU A 24 -7.49 13.29 -6.18
C LEU A 24 -7.04 14.43 -5.26
N SER A 25 -7.94 15.38 -5.04
CA SER A 25 -7.77 16.39 -4.00
C SER A 25 -7.75 15.77 -2.60
N GLN A 26 -7.27 16.53 -1.61
CA GLN A 26 -7.26 16.09 -0.21
C GLN A 26 -8.65 15.61 0.27
N LYS A 27 -9.70 16.33 -0.07
CA LYS A 27 -11.09 16.00 0.32
C LYS A 27 -11.54 14.68 -0.33
N GLU A 28 -11.18 14.45 -1.59
CA GLU A 28 -11.53 13.22 -2.31
C GLU A 28 -10.76 12.02 -1.77
N LEU A 29 -9.47 12.18 -1.42
CA LEU A 29 -8.70 11.15 -0.72
C LEU A 29 -9.35 10.77 0.62
N GLU A 30 -9.74 11.78 1.41
CA GLU A 30 -10.40 11.54 2.70
C GLU A 30 -11.74 10.82 2.57
N ALA A 31 -12.50 11.11 1.51
CA ALA A 31 -13.75 10.44 1.17
C ALA A 31 -13.54 9.02 0.62
N ALA A 32 -12.41 8.76 -0.03
CA ALA A 32 -12.05 7.46 -0.58
C ALA A 32 -11.58 6.45 0.48
N ARG A 33 -11.35 6.86 1.73
CA ARG A 33 -11.00 5.94 2.83
C ARG A 33 -12.11 4.92 3.09
N LEU A 34 -11.72 3.71 3.47
CA LEU A 34 -12.65 2.75 4.04
C LEU A 34 -13.27 3.29 5.34
N THR A 35 -14.56 3.10 5.49
CA THR A 35 -15.32 3.34 6.72
C THR A 35 -15.37 2.07 7.58
N GLN A 36 -15.80 2.22 8.84
CA GLN A 36 -16.00 1.10 9.76
C GLN A 36 -16.88 -0.02 9.17
N GLY A 37 -17.92 0.34 8.41
CA GLY A 37 -18.82 -0.64 7.79
C GLY A 37 -18.21 -1.38 6.59
N GLU A 38 -17.27 -0.74 5.90
CA GLU A 38 -16.64 -1.30 4.68
C GLU A 38 -15.42 -2.18 5.02
N ALA A 39 -14.71 -1.88 6.11
CA ALA A 39 -13.59 -2.67 6.63
C ALA A 39 -14.07 -3.75 7.64
N SER A 40 -14.99 -4.63 7.20
CA SER A 40 -15.56 -5.68 8.06
C SER A 40 -14.47 -6.49 8.78
N GLY A 41 -14.65 -6.68 10.09
CA GLY A 41 -13.67 -7.35 10.96
C GLY A 41 -12.58 -6.44 11.51
N TYR A 42 -12.53 -5.17 11.10
CA TYR A 42 -11.57 -4.18 11.60
C TYR A 42 -12.27 -2.99 12.24
N GLY A 43 -11.71 -2.47 13.32
CA GLY A 43 -11.97 -1.09 13.75
C GLY A 43 -11.22 -0.12 12.84
N VAL A 44 -11.86 0.96 12.42
CA VAL A 44 -11.26 2.02 11.61
C VAL A 44 -11.10 3.26 12.48
N ALA A 45 -9.86 3.64 12.72
CA ALA A 45 -9.52 4.89 13.38
C ALA A 45 -8.86 5.82 12.37
N LEU A 46 -9.42 7.02 12.19
CA LEU A 46 -8.84 8.01 11.30
C LEU A 46 -7.55 8.55 11.92
N GLY A 47 -6.49 8.60 11.13
CA GLY A 47 -5.33 9.42 11.45
C GLY A 47 -5.68 10.88 11.23
N ASN A 48 -5.17 11.77 12.08
CA ASN A 48 -5.25 13.22 11.89
C ASN A 48 -4.13 13.74 10.97
N GLU A 49 -3.44 12.84 10.26
CA GLU A 49 -2.24 13.15 9.51
C GLU A 49 -2.63 13.88 8.21
N THR A 50 -2.13 15.10 8.08
CA THR A 50 -2.27 15.94 6.89
C THR A 50 -0.97 15.94 6.09
N PRO A 51 -0.97 16.43 4.83
CA PRO A 51 0.27 16.69 4.10
C PRO A 51 1.29 17.57 4.86
N ALA A 52 0.84 18.43 5.77
CA ALA A 52 1.75 19.25 6.60
C ALA A 52 2.49 18.42 7.66
N ASP A 53 1.98 17.23 8.00
CA ASP A 53 2.57 16.30 8.97
C ASP A 53 3.54 15.29 8.32
N MET A 54 3.75 15.41 7.00
CA MET A 54 4.71 14.63 6.20
C MET A 54 6.17 14.96 6.51
N LYS A 55 6.61 14.66 7.74
CA LYS A 55 8.02 14.73 8.11
C LYS A 55 8.70 13.40 7.83
N PRO A 56 9.77 13.35 7.02
CA PRO A 56 10.44 12.08 6.71
C PRO A 56 11.09 11.50 7.96
N VAL A 57 10.62 10.32 8.40
CA VAL A 57 11.23 9.58 9.54
C VAL A 57 12.49 8.82 9.11
N VAL A 58 12.66 8.59 7.80
CA VAL A 58 13.86 8.01 7.20
C VAL A 58 14.50 9.04 6.30
N THR A 59 15.71 9.46 6.67
CA THR A 59 16.47 10.49 5.95
C THR A 59 17.68 9.95 5.22
N THR A 60 18.20 8.78 5.63
CA THR A 60 19.38 8.16 5.03
C THR A 60 19.26 6.64 5.01
N THR A 61 19.82 6.02 3.97
CA THR A 61 19.95 4.57 3.83
C THR A 61 21.34 4.18 3.36
N THR A 62 21.74 2.94 3.65
CA THR A 62 22.93 2.32 3.09
C THR A 62 22.51 0.96 2.49
N PRO A 63 22.66 0.76 1.17
CA PRO A 63 23.10 1.75 0.17
C PRO A 63 22.06 2.87 -0.06
N GLU A 64 22.51 4.01 -0.58
CA GLU A 64 21.66 5.20 -0.80
C GLU A 64 20.55 4.94 -1.83
N ILE A 65 20.79 4.04 -2.80
CA ILE A 65 19.80 3.63 -3.79
C ILE A 65 18.53 3.02 -3.16
N CYS A 66 18.57 2.61 -1.89
CA CYS A 66 17.40 2.10 -1.16
C CYS A 66 16.47 3.20 -0.64
N LEU A 67 16.90 4.47 -0.66
CA LEU A 67 16.18 5.57 -0.02
C LEU A 67 14.77 5.77 -0.59
N PRO A 68 14.52 5.71 -1.92
CA PRO A 68 13.16 5.83 -2.45
C PRO A 68 12.20 4.77 -1.91
N ALA A 69 12.63 3.49 -1.90
CA ALA A 69 11.82 2.43 -1.33
C ALA A 69 11.60 2.65 0.17
N MET A 70 12.64 2.96 0.92
CA MET A 70 12.51 3.13 2.37
C MET A 70 11.66 4.32 2.78
N LYS A 71 11.69 5.44 2.03
CA LYS A 71 10.77 6.56 2.26
C LYS A 71 9.32 6.10 2.07
N LEU A 72 8.99 5.51 0.93
CA LEU A 72 7.62 5.10 0.63
C LEU A 72 7.13 3.99 1.57
N LEU A 73 7.94 2.95 1.80
CA LEU A 73 7.56 1.85 2.69
C LEU A 73 7.32 2.32 4.12
N ARG A 74 8.06 3.31 4.62
CA ARG A 74 7.95 3.73 6.03
C ARG A 74 6.87 4.77 6.29
N HIS A 75 6.52 5.57 5.29
CA HIS A 75 5.60 6.70 5.48
C HIS A 75 4.29 6.57 4.68
N GLY A 76 4.26 5.73 3.65
CA GLY A 76 3.14 5.61 2.71
C GLY A 76 3.10 6.70 1.63
N TRP A 77 4.10 7.59 1.60
CA TRP A 77 4.24 8.67 0.61
C TRP A 77 5.72 8.90 0.24
N ALA A 78 5.94 9.58 -0.87
CA ALA A 78 7.23 10.03 -1.36
C ALA A 78 7.19 11.53 -1.71
N ASP A 79 8.36 12.12 -1.92
CA ASP A 79 8.48 13.55 -2.26
C ASP A 79 7.63 13.88 -3.50
N GLY A 80 6.95 15.04 -3.48
CA GLY A 80 6.09 15.49 -4.57
C GLY A 80 4.60 15.13 -4.43
N ALA A 81 4.19 14.46 -3.35
CA ALA A 81 2.78 14.25 -3.03
C ALA A 81 2.03 15.59 -2.83
N VAL A 82 0.81 15.68 -3.36
CA VAL A 82 -0.09 16.85 -3.26
C VAL A 82 -1.30 16.61 -2.36
N GLY A 83 -1.54 15.36 -1.98
CA GLY A 83 -2.61 14.98 -1.06
C GLY A 83 -2.26 13.69 -0.33
N TYR A 84 -2.72 13.56 0.90
CA TYR A 84 -2.45 12.40 1.74
C TYR A 84 -3.46 12.21 2.84
N THR A 85 -3.85 10.98 3.05
CA THR A 85 -4.58 10.60 4.25
C THR A 85 -4.16 9.21 4.69
N ARG A 86 -4.16 8.99 5.99
CA ARG A 86 -3.89 7.70 6.60
C ARG A 86 -4.99 7.35 7.58
N PHE A 87 -5.28 6.06 7.67
CA PHE A 87 -6.13 5.52 8.72
C PHE A 87 -5.56 4.21 9.22
N HIS A 88 -5.90 3.90 10.47
CA HIS A 88 -5.47 2.71 11.16
C HIS A 88 -6.60 1.71 11.19
N LEU A 89 -6.22 0.45 11.04
CA LEU A 89 -7.10 -0.69 11.18
C LEU A 89 -6.74 -1.36 12.51
N SER A 90 -7.68 -1.44 13.43
CA SER A 90 -7.54 -2.26 14.63
C SER A 90 -8.20 -3.61 14.38
N ASP A 91 -7.57 -4.68 14.80
CA ASP A 91 -8.16 -6.01 14.78
C ASP A 91 -8.59 -6.34 16.22
N PRO A 92 -9.90 -6.40 16.52
CA PRO A 92 -10.36 -6.68 17.87
C PRO A 92 -9.95 -8.08 18.36
N ALA A 93 -9.62 -9.00 17.45
CA ALA A 93 -9.10 -10.32 17.79
C ALA A 93 -7.57 -10.34 17.95
N ASN A 94 -6.86 -9.32 17.46
CA ASN A 94 -5.41 -9.22 17.54
C ASN A 94 -4.95 -7.77 17.80
N SER A 95 -4.62 -7.47 19.06
CA SER A 95 -4.18 -6.14 19.50
C SER A 95 -2.69 -5.86 19.32
N VAL A 96 -1.90 -6.83 18.84
CA VAL A 96 -0.43 -6.76 18.86
C VAL A 96 0.15 -6.19 17.54
N GLY A 97 -0.63 -6.21 16.46
CA GLY A 97 -0.21 -5.74 15.15
C GLY A 97 -0.68 -4.33 14.78
N ALA A 98 0.22 -3.51 14.23
CA ALA A 98 -0.16 -2.24 13.63
C ALA A 98 -0.59 -2.47 12.17
N LYS A 99 -1.85 -2.12 11.85
CA LYS A 99 -2.38 -2.19 10.49
C LYS A 99 -2.74 -0.77 10.06
N SER A 100 -2.23 -0.34 8.92
CA SER A 100 -2.44 1.01 8.41
C SER A 100 -2.64 1.01 6.91
N VAL A 101 -3.44 1.95 6.45
CA VAL A 101 -3.63 2.23 5.04
C VAL A 101 -3.40 3.72 4.82
N ALA A 102 -2.68 4.07 3.77
CA ALA A 102 -2.50 5.45 3.35
C ALA A 102 -2.88 5.60 1.88
N LEU A 103 -3.51 6.72 1.56
CA LEU A 103 -3.82 7.14 0.20
C LEU A 103 -3.02 8.40 -0.09
N THR A 104 -2.25 8.39 -1.16
CA THR A 104 -1.35 9.50 -1.52
C THR A 104 -1.60 9.89 -2.95
N SER A 105 -1.94 11.15 -3.21
CA SER A 105 -2.07 11.65 -4.58
C SER A 105 -0.85 12.47 -5.01
N TYR A 106 -0.52 12.36 -6.29
CA TYR A 106 0.57 13.04 -6.94
C TYR A 106 0.06 13.87 -8.13
N PRO A 107 0.84 14.86 -8.60
CA PRO A 107 0.53 15.53 -9.86
C PRO A 107 0.48 14.54 -11.04
N PRO A 108 -0.20 14.91 -12.15
CA PRO A 108 -0.35 14.06 -13.32
C PRO A 108 0.95 13.41 -13.81
N GLY A 109 0.95 12.08 -13.92
CA GLY A 109 2.07 11.25 -14.36
C GLY A 109 3.17 11.01 -13.32
N GLN A 110 3.14 11.67 -12.16
CA GLN A 110 4.20 11.55 -11.16
C GLN A 110 4.09 10.28 -10.32
N ALA A 111 2.88 9.75 -10.07
CA ALA A 111 2.76 8.53 -9.27
C ALA A 111 3.44 7.33 -9.96
N LYS A 112 3.37 7.26 -11.29
CA LYS A 112 4.06 6.24 -12.08
C LYS A 112 5.58 6.33 -11.94
N GLN A 113 6.13 7.54 -11.90
CA GLN A 113 7.58 7.75 -11.73
C GLN A 113 8.03 7.36 -10.31
N VAL A 114 7.25 7.75 -9.29
CA VAL A 114 7.48 7.35 -7.90
C VAL A 114 7.47 5.84 -7.76
N PHE A 115 6.44 5.19 -8.33
CA PHE A 115 6.28 3.74 -8.30
C PHE A 115 7.46 3.02 -8.96
N ALA A 116 7.86 3.43 -10.17
CA ALA A 116 9.01 2.86 -10.88
C ALA A 116 10.33 3.07 -10.11
N SER A 117 10.50 4.23 -9.46
CA SER A 117 11.66 4.50 -8.61
C SER A 117 11.71 3.57 -7.41
N VAL A 118 10.57 3.30 -6.76
CA VAL A 118 10.47 2.37 -5.64
C VAL A 118 10.75 0.95 -6.10
N GLU A 119 10.16 0.50 -7.21
CA GLU A 119 10.41 -0.83 -7.75
C GLU A 119 11.90 -1.07 -8.04
N LYS A 120 12.54 -0.11 -8.72
CA LYS A 120 13.98 -0.15 -9.01
C LYS A 120 14.81 -0.21 -7.73
N SER A 121 14.44 0.62 -6.74
CA SER A 121 15.09 0.67 -5.43
C SER A 121 14.99 -0.67 -4.70
N LEU A 122 13.81 -1.30 -4.68
CA LEU A 122 13.58 -2.61 -4.07
C LEU A 122 14.38 -3.74 -4.75
N LYS A 123 14.42 -3.76 -6.09
CA LYS A 123 15.20 -4.74 -6.85
C LYS A 123 16.71 -4.64 -6.57
N ALA A 124 17.19 -3.42 -6.31
CA ALA A 124 18.59 -3.18 -5.98
C ALA A 124 18.94 -3.44 -4.50
N CYS A 125 17.93 -3.58 -3.63
CA CYS A 125 18.11 -3.57 -2.18
C CYS A 125 17.49 -4.78 -1.48
N PRO A 126 18.08 -5.98 -1.60
CA PRO A 126 17.63 -7.14 -0.80
C PRO A 126 17.92 -6.97 0.70
N SER A 127 18.82 -6.05 1.07
CA SER A 127 19.06 -5.62 2.44
C SER A 127 19.41 -4.14 2.47
N VAL A 128 19.03 -3.48 3.55
CA VAL A 128 19.24 -2.04 3.76
C VAL A 128 19.54 -1.77 5.21
N VAL A 129 20.43 -0.82 5.47
CA VAL A 129 20.52 -0.15 6.77
C VAL A 129 19.87 1.22 6.62
N TYR A 130 18.85 1.53 7.41
CA TYR A 130 18.20 2.85 7.38
C TYR A 130 18.29 3.52 8.75
N LYS A 131 18.40 4.84 8.73
CA LYS A 131 18.44 5.66 9.95
C LYS A 131 17.04 6.18 10.28
N SER A 132 16.55 5.81 11.45
CA SER A 132 15.44 6.46 12.14
C SER A 132 15.99 7.05 13.45
N VAL A 133 15.42 6.74 14.62
CA VAL A 133 16.03 7.03 15.94
C VAL A 133 17.32 6.22 16.13
N HIS A 134 17.33 4.98 15.66
CA HIS A 134 18.50 4.11 15.61
C HIS A 134 18.78 3.67 14.17
N SER A 135 19.97 3.13 13.93
CA SER A 135 20.28 2.46 12.67
C SER A 135 19.70 1.06 12.70
N VAL A 136 18.83 0.75 11.75
CA VAL A 136 18.18 -0.56 11.66
C VAL A 136 18.62 -1.25 10.38
N ARG A 137 19.13 -2.48 10.53
CA ARG A 137 19.40 -3.36 9.40
C ARG A 137 18.15 -4.19 9.12
N ALA A 138 17.60 -4.03 7.93
CA ALA A 138 16.46 -4.79 7.46
C ALA A 138 16.82 -5.63 6.23
N LYS A 139 16.13 -6.75 6.11
CA LYS A 139 16.03 -7.54 4.89
C LYS A 139 14.74 -7.14 4.17
N LEU A 140 14.83 -6.98 2.85
CA LEU A 140 13.68 -6.70 2.00
C LEU A 140 13.52 -7.86 1.01
N THR A 141 12.30 -8.36 0.90
CA THR A 141 11.96 -9.44 -0.03
C THR A 141 10.73 -9.02 -0.83
N LEU A 142 10.85 -9.00 -2.15
CA LEU A 142 9.69 -8.84 -3.02
C LEU A 142 8.78 -10.06 -2.88
N GLY A 143 7.52 -9.82 -2.59
CA GLY A 143 6.47 -10.84 -2.55
C GLY A 143 5.67 -10.86 -3.84
N GLY A 144 4.67 -11.73 -3.89
CA GLY A 144 3.61 -11.66 -4.89
C GLY A 144 2.25 -12.04 -4.29
N PRO A 145 1.19 -12.02 -5.09
CA PRO A 145 0.80 -10.90 -5.96
C PRO A 145 0.01 -9.85 -5.14
N LEU A 146 0.07 -8.59 -5.56
CA LEU A 146 -1.07 -7.70 -5.45
C LEU A 146 -1.51 -7.41 -6.89
N GLU A 147 -2.76 -7.03 -7.10
CA GLU A 147 -3.40 -6.46 -8.29
C GLU A 147 -4.88 -6.36 -7.80
N PRO A 148 -5.57 -5.21 -7.79
CA PRO A 148 -5.82 -4.41 -8.98
C PRO A 148 -5.54 -2.94 -8.75
N GLY A 149 -5.66 -2.17 -9.82
CA GLY A 149 -4.99 -0.91 -10.06
C GLY A 149 -4.26 -1.02 -11.39
N ASP A 150 -3.47 -0.02 -11.74
CA ASP A 150 -2.60 -0.05 -12.92
C ASP A 150 -1.33 -0.86 -12.70
N GLU A 151 -0.74 -0.78 -11.49
CA GLU A 151 0.50 -1.46 -11.10
C GLU A 151 0.47 -1.75 -9.59
N SER A 152 1.13 -2.82 -9.16
CA SER A 152 1.22 -3.14 -7.73
C SER A 152 2.52 -3.83 -7.32
N LEU A 153 2.89 -3.69 -6.04
CA LEU A 153 4.06 -4.30 -5.43
C LEU A 153 3.72 -4.81 -4.04
N ARG A 154 4.22 -5.99 -3.70
CA ARG A 154 4.23 -6.52 -2.33
C ARG A 154 5.66 -6.63 -1.84
N VAL A 155 5.91 -6.17 -0.62
CA VAL A 155 7.25 -6.20 -0.01
C VAL A 155 7.15 -6.73 1.41
N ASN A 156 7.98 -7.72 1.75
CA ASN A 156 8.20 -8.14 3.11
C ASN A 156 9.47 -7.46 3.63
N MET A 157 9.39 -6.83 4.80
CA MET A 157 10.52 -6.24 5.50
C MET A 157 10.69 -6.95 6.84
N ASP A 158 11.88 -7.49 7.06
CA ASP A 158 12.23 -8.20 8.29
C ASP A 158 13.42 -7.52 8.96
N PHE A 159 13.32 -7.23 10.25
CA PHE A 159 14.46 -6.77 11.04
C PHE A 159 14.35 -7.28 12.48
N SER A 160 15.48 -7.29 13.19
CA SER A 160 15.50 -7.61 14.62
C SER A 160 16.12 -6.48 15.41
N MET A 161 15.56 -6.22 16.58
CA MET A 161 16.07 -5.25 17.54
C MET A 161 15.94 -5.85 18.94
N ASN A 162 17.06 -5.96 19.67
CA ASN A 162 17.10 -6.45 21.06
C ASN A 162 16.39 -7.80 21.29
N GLY A 163 16.56 -8.75 20.37
CA GLY A 163 15.93 -10.08 20.49
C GLY A 163 14.45 -10.12 20.14
N ILE A 164 13.88 -9.02 19.65
CA ILE A 164 12.52 -8.92 19.11
C ILE A 164 12.62 -8.94 17.58
N GLU A 165 11.90 -9.85 16.95
CA GLU A 165 11.75 -9.93 15.49
C GLU A 165 10.56 -9.07 15.07
N ASN A 166 10.77 -8.24 14.06
CA ASN A 166 9.77 -7.39 13.45
C ASN A 166 9.58 -7.85 12.02
N HIS A 167 8.35 -8.21 11.69
CA HIS A 167 7.95 -8.62 10.36
C HIS A 167 6.90 -7.62 9.86
N THR A 168 7.10 -7.08 8.67
CA THR A 168 6.15 -6.15 8.06
C THR A 168 5.86 -6.59 6.64
N VAL A 169 4.58 -6.66 6.28
CA VAL A 169 4.16 -6.76 4.88
C VAL A 169 3.64 -5.41 4.45
N TYR A 170 4.21 -4.91 3.36
CA TYR A 170 3.75 -3.75 2.64
C TYR A 170 3.04 -4.14 1.36
N GLY A 171 1.92 -3.46 1.10
CA GLY A 171 1.22 -3.49 -0.17
C GLY A 171 1.27 -2.10 -0.79
N LEU A 172 1.60 -2.01 -2.07
CA LEU A 172 1.60 -0.78 -2.85
C LEU A 172 0.78 -1.02 -4.09
N VAL A 173 -0.21 -0.17 -4.33
CA VAL A 173 -1.03 -0.20 -5.53
C VAL A 173 -1.10 1.20 -6.11
N ARG A 174 -0.91 1.34 -7.42
CA ARG A 174 -1.12 2.59 -8.14
C ARG A 174 -2.40 2.52 -8.95
N SER A 175 -3.27 3.51 -8.80
CA SER A 175 -4.42 3.75 -9.69
C SER A 175 -4.34 5.19 -10.18
N SER A 176 -4.05 5.38 -11.47
CA SER A 176 -3.73 6.70 -12.05
C SER A 176 -2.61 7.41 -11.26
N ASP A 177 -2.83 8.64 -10.78
CA ASP A 177 -1.89 9.39 -9.93
C ASP A 177 -2.18 9.30 -8.42
N VAL A 178 -2.76 8.18 -8.00
CA VAL A 178 -2.98 7.85 -6.58
C VAL A 178 -2.23 6.56 -6.24
N LEU A 179 -1.50 6.58 -5.12
CA LEU A 179 -0.91 5.40 -4.50
C LEU A 179 -1.73 5.00 -3.27
N VAL A 180 -2.08 3.72 -3.21
CA VAL A 180 -2.64 3.07 -2.03
C VAL A 180 -1.53 2.26 -1.39
N TRP A 181 -1.19 2.59 -0.14
CA TRP A 181 -0.18 1.92 0.65
C TRP A 181 -0.83 1.17 1.81
N PHE A 182 -0.41 -0.07 2.01
CA PHE A 182 -0.82 -0.93 3.11
C PHE A 182 0.41 -1.28 3.93
N ASN A 183 0.29 -1.28 5.25
CA ASN A 183 1.31 -1.73 6.18
C ASN A 183 0.66 -2.58 7.26
N ILE A 184 1.15 -3.82 7.37
CA ILE A 184 0.76 -4.75 8.41
C ILE A 184 2.03 -5.25 9.07
N ASN A 185 2.17 -4.95 10.35
CA ASN A 185 3.32 -5.33 11.14
C ASN A 185 2.92 -6.26 12.28
N GLU A 186 3.72 -7.30 12.48
CA GLU A 186 3.66 -8.19 13.64
C GLU A 186 5.05 -8.24 14.28
N THR A 187 5.08 -8.39 15.60
CA THR A 187 6.32 -8.48 16.38
C THR A 187 6.27 -9.61 17.38
N PHE A 188 7.36 -10.36 17.51
CA PHE A 188 7.45 -11.45 18.47
C PHE A 188 8.90 -11.73 18.89
N GLY A 189 9.05 -12.42 20.01
CA GLY A 189 10.37 -12.79 20.54
C GLY A 189 11.11 -13.75 19.62
N SER A 190 12.41 -13.53 19.43
CA SER A 190 13.29 -14.38 18.63
C SER A 190 13.35 -15.83 19.12
N THR A 191 13.10 -16.06 20.41
CA THR A 191 13.07 -17.40 21.04
C THR A 191 11.79 -18.19 20.77
N LEU A 192 10.78 -17.58 20.11
CA LEU A 192 9.53 -18.25 19.79
C LEU A 192 9.78 -19.45 18.85
N PRO A 193 9.17 -20.64 19.08
CA PRO A 193 9.33 -21.77 18.18
C PRO A 193 8.87 -21.43 16.75
N LYS A 194 9.58 -21.96 15.74
CA LYS A 194 9.31 -21.69 14.31
C LYS A 194 7.85 -21.89 13.92
N GLN A 195 7.20 -22.94 14.44
CA GLN A 195 5.79 -23.22 14.16
C GLN A 195 4.89 -22.07 14.64
N LYS A 196 5.10 -21.60 15.88
CA LYS A 196 4.34 -20.47 16.42
C LYS A 196 4.64 -19.16 15.69
N LYS A 197 5.89 -18.94 15.25
CA LYS A 197 6.23 -17.77 14.44
C LYS A 197 5.42 -17.71 13.14
N ALA A 198 5.21 -18.86 12.48
CA ALA A 198 4.43 -18.92 11.26
C ALA A 198 2.98 -18.43 11.46
N ASP A 199 2.37 -18.75 12.61
CA ASP A 199 1.01 -18.33 12.95
C ASP A 199 0.88 -16.82 13.17
N PHE A 200 1.99 -16.15 13.51
CA PHE A 200 2.05 -14.69 13.70
C PHE A 200 2.63 -13.93 12.51
N MET A 201 2.94 -14.62 11.40
CA MET A 201 3.46 -13.91 10.23
C MET A 201 2.39 -12.99 9.65
N PRO A 202 2.71 -11.71 9.38
CA PRO A 202 1.74 -10.77 8.86
C PRO A 202 1.30 -11.18 7.44
N VAL A 203 0.00 -11.06 7.18
CA VAL A 203 -0.61 -11.32 5.87
C VAL A 203 -1.46 -10.12 5.48
N LEU A 204 -1.31 -9.66 4.23
CA LEU A 204 -2.19 -8.65 3.64
C LEU A 204 -3.57 -9.26 3.34
N PRO A 205 -4.67 -8.75 3.91
CA PRO A 205 -6.01 -9.22 3.59
C PRO A 205 -6.42 -8.75 2.20
N THR A 206 -6.49 -9.69 1.24
CA THR A 206 -6.79 -9.39 -0.17
C THR A 206 -8.10 -8.61 -0.35
N ASP A 207 -9.16 -9.01 0.36
CA ASP A 207 -10.48 -8.34 0.26
C ASP A 207 -10.43 -6.88 0.72
N LEU A 208 -9.61 -6.58 1.74
CA LEU A 208 -9.45 -5.22 2.22
C LEU A 208 -8.68 -4.36 1.20
N VAL A 209 -7.67 -4.95 0.56
CA VAL A 209 -6.92 -4.27 -0.48
C VAL A 209 -7.84 -3.98 -1.67
N LEU A 210 -8.59 -4.97 -2.14
CA LEU A 210 -9.53 -4.84 -3.25
C LEU A 210 -10.53 -3.71 -3.00
N ARG A 211 -11.23 -3.74 -1.86
CA ARG A 211 -12.23 -2.71 -1.52
C ARG A 211 -11.65 -1.31 -1.47
N GLN A 212 -10.44 -1.15 -0.91
CA GLN A 212 -9.83 0.17 -0.84
C GLN A 212 -9.43 0.68 -2.23
N VAL A 213 -8.90 -0.19 -3.09
CA VAL A 213 -8.59 0.16 -4.48
C VAL A 213 -9.86 0.56 -5.23
N GLU A 214 -10.92 -0.22 -5.13
CA GLU A 214 -12.22 0.07 -5.77
C GLU A 214 -12.76 1.44 -5.35
N LYS A 215 -12.63 1.83 -4.07
CA LYS A 215 -13.05 3.18 -3.62
C LYS A 215 -12.22 4.29 -4.26
N VAL A 216 -10.92 4.07 -4.44
CA VAL A 216 -10.05 5.06 -5.10
C VAL A 216 -10.40 5.18 -6.57
N GLU A 217 -10.62 4.06 -7.25
CA GLU A 217 -11.04 4.04 -8.66
C GLU A 217 -12.41 4.71 -8.85
N ALA A 218 -13.38 4.41 -7.99
CA ALA A 218 -14.69 5.07 -8.01
C ALA A 218 -14.58 6.60 -7.78
N ALA A 219 -13.66 7.05 -6.91
CA ALA A 219 -13.41 8.48 -6.72
C ALA A 219 -12.77 9.13 -7.97
N LEU A 220 -11.85 8.43 -8.65
CA LEU A 220 -11.22 8.88 -9.90
C LEU A 220 -12.22 8.93 -11.08
N GLU A 221 -13.27 8.12 -11.03
CA GLU A 221 -14.38 8.12 -12.00
C GLU A 221 -15.41 9.20 -11.70
N ALA A 222 -15.79 9.41 -10.43
CA ALA A 222 -16.78 10.42 -10.04
C ALA A 222 -16.32 11.85 -10.38
N THR A 223 -15.01 12.10 -10.26
CA THR A 223 -14.39 13.38 -10.64
C THR A 223 -14.30 13.61 -12.16
N ALA A 224 -14.56 12.57 -12.95
CA ALA A 224 -14.56 12.63 -14.41
C ALA A 224 -15.85 13.17 -15.02
N THR A 225 -16.93 13.20 -14.23
CA THR A 225 -18.26 13.58 -14.69
C THR A 225 -18.48 15.06 -14.40
N PRO A 226 -18.51 15.94 -15.43
CA PRO A 226 -18.72 17.38 -15.27
C PRO A 226 -20.13 17.75 -14.79
#